data_AF-E9GZ18-F1
#
_entry.id   AF-E9GZ18-F1
#
_cell.length_a   1.000
_cell.length_b   1.000
_cell.length_c   1.000
_cell.angle_alpha   90.00
_cell.angle_beta   90.00
_cell.angle_gamma   90.00
#
_symmetry.space_group_name_H-M   'P 1'
#
loop_
_entity.id
_entity.type
_entity.pdbx_description
1 polymer ?
#
loop_
_entity_poly.entity_id
_entity_poly.type
_entity_poly.pdbx_seq_one_letter_code
_entity_poly.pdbx_strand_id
1 'polypeptide(L)' 'FVLCWAPFFLLNLLMVVWPSCGAYIPDRLVATCLWLGYVSSTINPLIYTVFNRTFKRVFIRLL' A
#
# COMPACT_ATOMS: atom_id res chain seq x y z
N PHE A 1 4.06 5.25 0.61
CA PHE A 1 2.73 5.64 0.09
C PHE A 1 2.64 5.41 -1.42
N VAL A 2 3.30 6.21 -2.27
CA VAL A 2 3.15 6.15 -3.74
C VAL A 2 3.44 4.75 -4.30
N LEU A 3 4.56 4.13 -3.93
CA LEU A 3 4.91 2.78 -4.42
C LEU A 3 3.88 1.71 -4.06
N CYS A 4 3.23 1.82 -2.90
CA CYS A 4 2.24 0.85 -2.43
C CYS A 4 0.88 1.03 -3.11
N TRP A 5 0.54 2.26 -3.49
CA TRP A 5 -0.76 2.60 -4.06
C TRP A 5 -0.75 2.67 -5.59
N ALA A 6 0.39 2.98 -6.20
CA ALA A 6 0.57 3.07 -7.64
C ALA A 6 0.05 1.83 -8.42
N PRO A 7 0.38 0.58 -8.05
CA PRO A 7 -0.10 -0.57 -8.82
C PRO A 7 -1.63 -0.74 -8.75
N PHE A 8 -2.26 -0.43 -7.61
CA PHE A 8 -3.71 -0.45 -7.48
C PHE A 8 -4.38 0.65 -8.31
N PHE A 9 -3.85 1.88 -8.27
CA PHE A 9 -4.39 2.98 -9.07
C PHE A 9 -4.20 2.77 -10.57
N LEU A 10 -3.05 2.22 -11.00
CA LEU A 10 -2.81 1.87 -12.40
C LEU A 10 -3.77 0.79 -12.88
N LEU A 11 -4.02 -0.26 -12.09
CA LEU A 11 -5.02 -1.28 -12.41
C LEU A 11 -6.42 -0.69 -12.55
N ASN A 12 -6.85 0.17 -11.61
CA ASN A 12 -8.15 0.83 -11.70
C ASN A 12 -8.26 1.73 -12.93
N LEU A 13 -7.21 2.49 -13.25
CA LEU A 13 -7.19 3.34 -14.44
C LEU A 13 -7.29 2.49 -15.72
N LEU A 14 -6.56 1.37 -15.79
CA LEU A 14 -6.62 0.44 -16.93
C LEU A 14 -8.01 -0.17 -17.11
N MET A 15 -8.70 -0.53 -16.01
CA MET A 15 -10.07 -1.05 -16.08
C MET A 15 -11.06 -0.01 -16.61
N VAL A 16 -10.86 1.28 -16.32
CA VAL A 16 -11.72 2.37 -16.82
C VAL A 16 -11.43 2.69 -18.29
N VAL A 17 -10.15 2.79 -18.67
CA VAL A 17 -9.74 3.15 -20.03
C VAL A 17 -9.96 2.00 -21.01
N TRP A 18 -9.87 0.76 -20.55
CA TRP A 18 -10.09 -0.44 -21.35
C TRP A 18 -10.98 -1.46 -20.63
N PRO A 19 -12.31 -1.33 -20.73
CA PRO A 19 -13.26 -2.18 -20.00
C PRO A 19 -13.12 -3.68 -20.29
N SER A 20 -12.71 -4.05 -21.51
CA SER A 20 -12.49 -5.45 -21.90
C SER A 20 -11.26 -6.07 -21.22
N CYS A 21 -10.36 -5.26 -20.66
CA CYS A 21 -9.17 -5.71 -19.95
C CYS A 21 -9.54 -6.48 -18.66
N GLY A 22 -10.69 -6.18 -18.05
CA GLY A 22 -11.15 -6.86 -16.84
C GLY A 22 -11.24 -8.39 -16.97
N ALA A 23 -11.53 -8.91 -18.17
CA ALA A 23 -11.56 -10.35 -18.43
C ALA A 23 -10.18 -11.02 -18.41
N TYR A 24 -9.10 -10.23 -18.55
CA TYR A 24 -7.71 -10.69 -18.58
C TYR A 24 -7.00 -10.48 -17.25
N ILE A 25 -7.59 -9.70 -16.33
CA ILE A 25 -7.01 -9.40 -15.02
C ILE A 25 -7.52 -10.44 -14.03
N PRO A 26 -6.63 -11.27 -13.43
CA PRO A 26 -7.06 -12.22 -12.43
C PRO A 26 -7.43 -11.53 -11.11
N ASP A 27 -8.51 -11.96 -10.46
CA ASP A 27 -8.96 -11.42 -9.16
C ASP A 27 -7.86 -11.44 -8.10
N ARG A 28 -6.99 -12.46 -8.15
CA ARG A 28 -5.83 -12.57 -7.27
C ARG A 28 -4.87 -11.39 -7.42
N LEU A 29 -4.67 -10.87 -8.64
CA LEU A 29 -3.80 -9.72 -8.88
C LEU A 29 -4.38 -8.46 -8.24
N VAL A 30 -5.69 -8.22 -8.44
CA VAL A 30 -6.40 -7.10 -7.80
C VAL A 30 -6.28 -7.20 -6.28
N ALA A 31 -6.53 -8.38 -5.71
CA ALA A 31 -6.39 -8.62 -4.28
C ALA A 31 -4.95 -8.33 -3.80
N THR A 32 -3.93 -8.83 -4.48
CA THR A 32 -2.52 -8.59 -4.09
C THR A 32 -2.16 -7.11 -4.11
N CYS A 33 -2.61 -6.34 -5.11
CA CYS A 33 -2.38 -4.91 -5.17
C CYS A 33 -3.11 -4.16 -4.06
N LEU A 34 -4.31 -4.62 -3.69
CA LEU A 34 -5.08 -4.06 -2.57
C LEU A 34 -4.37 -4.29 -1.23
N TRP A 35 -3.89 -5.52 -1.00
CA TRP A 35 -3.08 -5.88 0.17
C TRP A 35 -1.78 -5.07 0.24
N LEU A 36 -1.11 -4.84 -0.89
CA LEU A 36 0.06 -3.96 -0.96
C LEU A 36 -0.28 -2.53 -0.51
N GLY A 37 -1.46 -2.03 -0.89
CA GLY A 37 -2.00 -0.74 -0.43
C GLY A 37 -2.18 -0.70 1.09
N TYR A 38 -2.71 -1.76 1.70
CA TYR A 38 -2.87 -1.83 3.16
C TYR A 38 -1.54 -1.85 3.92
N VAL A 39 -0.50 -2.47 3.35
CA VAL A 39 0.86 -2.42 3.91
C VAL A 39 1.40 -0.99 3.96
N SER A 40 0.90 -0.06 3.12
CA SER A 40 1.30 1.35 3.20
C SER A 40 1.02 2.00 4.56
N SER A 41 -0.04 1.58 5.24
CA SER A 41 -0.43 2.10 6.55
C SER A 41 0.47 1.58 7.67
N THR A 42 0.97 0.36 7.57
CA THR A 42 1.89 -0.25 8.56
C THR A 42 3.32 0.23 8.36
N ILE A 43 3.72 0.59 7.15
CA ILE A 43 5.02 1.19 6.85
C ILE A 43 5.18 2.55 7.55
N ASN A 44 4.12 3.33 7.71
CA ASN A 44 4.20 4.67 8.31
C ASN A 44 4.76 4.63 9.76
N PRO A 45 4.19 3.88 10.73
CA PRO A 45 4.78 3.68 12.05
C PRO A 45 6.22 3.15 12.04
N LEU A 46 6.53 2.26 11.09
CA LEU A 46 7.88 1.69 10.92
C LEU A 46 8.90 2.77 10.52
N ILE A 47 8.55 3.65 9.59
CA ILE A 47 9.39 4.80 9.22
C ILE A 47 9.61 5.71 10.43
N TYR A 48 8.55 6.04 11.19
CA TYR A 48 8.68 6.90 12.36
C TYR A 48 9.51 6.26 13.47
N THR A 49 9.38 4.97 13.72
CA THR A 49 10.16 4.28 14.76
C THR A 49 11.62 4.05 14.38
N VAL A 50 11.94 3.86 13.10
CA VAL A 50 13.33 3.65 12.63
C VAL A 50 14.08 4.98 12.50
N PHE A 51 13.48 5.97 11.85
CA PHE A 51 14.19 7.20 11.49
C PHE A 51 14.01 8.34 12.51
N ASN A 52 12.95 8.32 13.33
CA ASN A 52 12.74 9.34 14.36
C ASN A 52 13.07 8.80 15.76
N ARG A 53 14.28 9.13 16.25
CA ARG A 53 14.77 8.69 17.56
C ARG A 53 13.91 9.15 18.74
N THR A 54 13.26 10.31 18.62
CA THR A 54 12.33 10.83 19.64
C THR A 54 11.06 10.00 19.68
N PHE A 55 10.48 9.71 18.50
CA PHE A 55 9.29 8.88 18.38
C PHE A 55 9.55 7.46 18.88
N LYS A 56 10.70 6.87 18.55
CA LYS A 56 11.16 5.56 19.07
C LYS A 56 11.22 5.53 20.59
N ARG A 57 11.77 6.57 21.22
CA ARG A 57 11.91 6.63 22.69
C ARG A 57 10.54 6.71 23.38
N VAL A 58 9.61 7.48 22.82
CA VAL A 58 8.24 7.57 23.34
C VAL A 58 7.52 6.23 23.15
N PHE A 59 7.65 5.60 21.98
CA PHE A 59 7.03 4.31 21.68
C PHE A 59 7.51 3.20 22.64
N ILE A 60 8.81 3.13 22.92
CA ILE A 60 9.37 2.16 23.89
C ILE A 60 8.92 2.43 25.33
N ARG A 61 8.62 3.68 25.70
CA ARG A 61 8.10 4.01 27.04
C ARG A 61 6.61 3.73 27.19
N LEU A 62 5.87 3.67 26.09
CA LEU A 62 4.42 3.49 26.07
C LEU A 62 4.01 2.00 26.07
N LEU A 63 4.93 1.13 25.64
CA LEU A 63 4.79 -0.33 25.63
C LEU A 63 5.39 -0.92 26.91
#